data_AF-G1NZ59-F1
#
_entry.id   AF-G1NZ59-F1
#
_cell.length_a   1.000
_cell.length_b   1.000
_cell.length_c   1.000
_cell.angle_alpha   90.00
_cell.angle_beta   90.00
_cell.angle_gamma   90.00
#
_symmetry.space_group_name_H-M   'P 1'
#
loop_
_entity.id
_entity.type
_entity.pdbx_description
1 polymer ?
#
loop_
_entity_poly.entity_id
_entity_poly.type
_entity_poly.pdbx_seq_one_letter_code
_entity_poly.pdbx_strand_id
1 'polypeptide(L)'
;MQRLLTPAKRVLQLKRVLQGAPAMLTRLLPAAHRRFSTVPAVPLAKTGTWPKDVGILALEVYFPAQYVDQTDLEKYNNVEAGRYTVGLGQTRMGFCSVKEDINSLCLTVVQQLMERTKLPWDAVGRLEVGTETIIDKSKAVKTVLMELFQDSGNTDIEGIDTTNACYGGTASLFNAANWMESSSWDGRYAMVVCGDIAVYPSGNARPTGGAGAVAMLIGPEAPLVLERDRRGKASMNLTDVRAATYSTALNTWMGRNSLSQRLAIADRKHLAVSFPSFCVSRVFRLSLPAGIDRTFTLDDLQFMIFHSPFCKLVQKSLARLMYNDFLSAGSDSQSSRYKGLEAFRGLKLEDTYTNKDMDKALLKASLDMFNKKTKASLYLSTHNGNTYTSSLYGCLASLLSHHSAQELAGSRIGAFSYGSGLAASFFSFRASQDASPGSPLANLVSSLSNLPKRLDSRKRMSPEEFTEIMDQREQFFHKVNFSPPADTTSLFPGTWYLERVDELHRRKYARCPV
;
A
#
# COMPACT_ATOMS: atom_id res chain seq x y z
N MET A 1 11.96 -73.33 -17.11
CA MET A 1 13.17 -73.15 -17.96
C MET A 1 13.75 -71.77 -17.67
N GLN A 2 14.74 -71.69 -16.78
CA GLN A 2 16.12 -71.21 -17.04
C GLN A 2 16.20 -69.89 -17.86
N ARG A 3 16.46 -68.71 -17.27
CA ARG A 3 17.73 -68.10 -16.75
C ARG A 3 18.60 -67.40 -17.81
N LEU A 4 19.10 -66.20 -17.44
CA LEU A 4 20.36 -65.50 -17.85
C LEU A 4 20.29 -64.68 -19.17
N LEU A 5 20.95 -63.54 -19.40
CA LEU A 5 21.93 -62.68 -18.71
C LEU A 5 22.08 -61.37 -19.55
N THR A 6 22.41 -60.23 -18.93
CA THR A 6 23.07 -59.07 -19.57
C THR A 6 24.58 -59.34 -19.72
N PRO A 7 25.34 -58.53 -20.49
CA PRO A 7 26.19 -57.52 -19.81
C PRO A 7 26.51 -56.24 -20.61
N ALA A 8 27.07 -55.27 -19.88
CA ALA A 8 27.56 -53.97 -20.31
C ALA A 8 29.07 -53.94 -20.70
N LYS A 9 29.47 -52.76 -21.22
CA LYS A 9 30.83 -52.13 -21.30
C LYS A 9 31.68 -52.33 -22.56
N ARG A 10 32.13 -51.20 -23.15
CA ARG A 10 33.57 -50.78 -23.15
C ARG A 10 33.77 -49.32 -23.58
N VAL A 11 34.75 -48.69 -22.93
CA VAL A 11 35.33 -47.35 -23.09
C VAL A 11 36.80 -47.54 -23.56
N LEU A 12 37.35 -46.65 -24.42
CA LEU A 12 38.73 -46.09 -24.46
C LEU A 12 38.97 -45.36 -25.82
N GLN A 13 39.22 -44.04 -25.86
CA GLN A 13 40.52 -43.30 -25.85
C GLN A 13 41.33 -43.27 -27.18
N LEU A 14 41.65 -42.06 -27.69
CA LEU A 14 42.94 -41.56 -28.24
C LEU A 14 42.74 -40.18 -28.94
N LYS A 15 43.07 -39.01 -28.35
CA LYS A 15 44.34 -38.22 -28.28
C LYS A 15 44.91 -37.63 -29.60
N ARG A 16 44.86 -36.28 -29.67
CA ARG A 16 45.79 -35.24 -30.21
C ARG A 16 46.31 -35.31 -31.66
N VAL A 17 46.14 -34.20 -32.42
CA VAL A 17 47.23 -33.37 -32.99
C VAL A 17 46.77 -31.90 -33.11
N LEU A 18 47.56 -31.01 -32.50
CA LEU A 18 47.64 -29.55 -32.74
C LEU A 18 48.81 -29.32 -33.72
N GLN A 19 48.68 -28.39 -34.68
CA GLN A 19 49.71 -27.39 -35.08
C GLN A 19 49.41 -26.76 -36.45
N GLY A 20 49.51 -25.42 -36.54
CA GLY A 20 49.62 -24.67 -37.81
C GLY A 20 48.82 -23.36 -37.88
N ALA A 21 49.40 -22.27 -37.39
CA ALA A 21 48.95 -20.87 -37.56
C ALA A 21 49.26 -20.35 -39.00
N PRO A 22 48.86 -19.13 -39.48
CA PRO A 22 49.02 -17.85 -38.78
C PRO A 22 47.92 -16.77 -38.98
N ALA A 23 48.14 -15.69 -38.22
CA ALA A 23 47.38 -14.46 -38.08
C ALA A 23 47.19 -13.62 -39.36
N MET A 24 46.02 -13.00 -39.51
CA MET A 24 45.83 -11.58 -39.86
C MET A 24 44.33 -11.25 -39.96
N LEU A 25 43.80 -10.44 -39.04
CA LEU A 25 43.15 -9.16 -39.37
C LEU A 25 42.70 -8.46 -38.08
N THR A 26 43.45 -7.43 -37.73
CA THR A 26 43.11 -6.40 -36.75
C THR A 26 42.15 -5.37 -37.36
N ARG A 27 41.28 -4.82 -36.50
CA ARG A 27 40.45 -3.59 -36.63
C ARG A 27 39.04 -3.75 -37.21
N LEU A 28 38.05 -3.68 -36.33
CA LEU A 28 37.22 -2.48 -36.08
C LEU A 28 36.15 -2.81 -35.02
N LEU A 29 36.42 -2.47 -33.75
CA LEU A 29 35.40 -2.37 -32.70
C LEU A 29 35.43 -0.94 -32.17
N PRO A 30 34.30 -0.22 -32.08
CA PRO A 30 34.27 1.10 -31.48
C PRO A 30 34.51 0.96 -29.97
N ALA A 31 35.53 1.64 -29.47
CA ALA A 31 35.84 1.74 -28.05
C ALA A 31 34.75 2.52 -27.33
N ALA A 32 33.77 1.83 -26.73
CA ALA A 32 33.02 2.38 -25.62
C ALA A 32 33.94 2.38 -24.39
N HIS A 33 34.60 3.50 -24.14
CA HIS A 33 35.29 3.73 -22.88
C HIS A 33 34.27 3.66 -21.73
N ARG A 34 34.18 2.47 -21.11
CA ARG A 34 33.65 2.31 -19.76
C ARG A 34 34.53 3.12 -18.81
N ARG A 35 34.11 4.35 -18.53
CA ARG A 35 34.53 5.03 -17.31
C ARG A 35 33.70 4.43 -16.19
N PHE A 36 34.31 3.54 -15.41
CA PHE A 36 33.81 3.25 -14.07
C PHE A 36 33.78 4.60 -13.33
N SER A 37 32.57 5.05 -12.98
CA SER A 37 32.41 6.25 -12.15
C SER A 37 32.93 5.91 -10.76
N THR A 38 34.05 6.51 -10.39
CA THR A 38 34.63 6.45 -9.04
C THR A 38 34.24 7.69 -8.24
N VAL A 39 33.02 8.20 -8.42
CA VAL A 39 32.49 9.22 -7.51
C VAL A 39 32.10 8.49 -6.22
N PRO A 40 32.73 8.80 -5.07
CA PRO A 40 32.30 8.21 -3.82
C PRO A 40 30.91 8.77 -3.51
N ALA A 41 29.89 7.91 -3.45
CA ALA A 41 28.74 8.19 -2.60
C ALA A 41 29.32 8.46 -1.21
N VAL A 42 29.11 9.65 -0.65
CA VAL A 42 29.59 9.97 0.70
C VAL A 42 28.93 8.96 1.64
N PRO A 43 29.66 7.98 2.18
CA PRO A 43 29.07 7.03 3.09
C PRO A 43 28.75 7.80 4.36
N LEU A 44 27.47 7.86 4.75
CA LEU A 44 27.13 8.18 6.13
C LEU A 44 27.92 7.19 7.00
N ALA A 45 28.87 7.73 7.77
CA ALA A 45 29.88 6.93 8.46
C ALA A 45 29.21 5.80 9.26
N LYS A 46 29.71 4.56 9.10
CA LYS A 46 29.36 3.42 9.96
C LYS A 46 29.81 3.72 11.39
N THR A 47 29.03 4.49 12.11
CA THR A 47 29.16 4.62 13.56
C THR A 47 28.66 3.31 14.17
N GLY A 48 29.32 2.79 15.20
CA GLY A 48 28.95 1.53 15.88
C GLY A 48 27.60 1.58 16.62
N THR A 49 26.71 2.48 16.23
CA THR A 49 25.39 2.75 16.82
C THR A 49 24.34 2.70 15.73
N TRP A 50 23.19 2.07 16.01
CA TRP A 50 22.07 2.03 15.07
C TRP A 50 21.70 3.44 14.57
N PRO A 51 21.33 3.61 13.29
CA PRO A 51 20.92 4.92 12.77
C PRO A 51 19.81 5.50 13.64
N LYS A 52 19.85 6.80 13.92
CA LYS A 52 18.82 7.45 14.73
C LYS A 52 17.62 7.81 13.86
N ASP A 53 16.44 7.80 14.48
CA ASP A 53 15.23 8.38 13.92
C ASP A 53 14.86 7.86 12.52
N VAL A 54 14.98 6.53 12.34
CA VAL A 54 14.61 5.86 11.09
C VAL A 54 13.11 6.02 10.83
N GLY A 55 12.76 6.51 9.64
CA GLY A 55 11.37 6.79 9.29
C GLY A 55 11.20 7.30 7.86
N ILE A 56 10.04 7.92 7.60
CA ILE A 56 9.68 8.42 6.26
C ILE A 56 10.27 9.83 6.07
N LEU A 57 11.14 9.96 5.06
CA LEU A 57 11.74 11.23 4.62
C LEU A 57 10.90 11.94 3.57
N ALA A 58 10.39 11.18 2.59
CA ALA A 58 9.58 11.69 1.51
C ALA A 58 8.47 10.70 1.17
N LEU A 59 7.33 11.22 0.73
CA LEU A 59 6.16 10.43 0.32
C LEU A 59 5.63 11.00 -1.00
N GLU A 60 5.37 10.13 -1.97
CA GLU A 60 4.71 10.46 -3.24
C GLU A 60 3.47 9.58 -3.40
N VAL A 61 2.41 10.14 -3.98
CA VAL A 61 1.16 9.42 -4.24
C VAL A 61 0.80 9.54 -5.72
N TYR A 62 0.37 8.43 -6.32
CA TYR A 62 -0.21 8.37 -7.65
C TYR A 62 -1.62 7.77 -7.58
N PHE A 63 -2.53 8.33 -8.35
CA PHE A 63 -3.88 7.82 -8.59
C PHE A 63 -4.27 8.12 -10.04
N PRO A 64 -5.15 7.31 -10.66
CA PRO A 64 -5.51 7.48 -12.06
C PRO A 64 -6.22 8.82 -12.30
N ALA A 65 -6.12 9.32 -13.52
CA ALA A 65 -6.63 10.62 -13.94
C ALA A 65 -8.16 10.69 -14.11
N GLN A 66 -8.88 9.60 -13.82
CA GLN A 66 -10.33 9.48 -14.01
C GLN A 66 -11.01 8.87 -12.78
N TYR A 67 -12.29 9.22 -12.59
CA TYR A 67 -13.12 8.67 -11.52
C TYR A 67 -14.59 8.55 -11.94
N VAL A 68 -15.31 7.67 -11.27
CA VAL A 68 -16.78 7.62 -11.30
C VAL A 68 -17.34 8.24 -10.02
N ASP A 69 -18.38 9.07 -10.16
CA ASP A 69 -19.03 9.71 -9.02
C ASP A 69 -19.98 8.74 -8.31
N GLN A 70 -19.94 8.71 -6.98
CA GLN A 70 -20.72 7.74 -6.20
C GLN A 70 -22.22 8.03 -6.21
N THR A 71 -22.63 9.30 -6.33
CA THR A 71 -24.06 9.65 -6.49
C THR A 71 -24.59 9.21 -7.85
N ASP A 72 -23.77 9.31 -8.90
CA ASP A 72 -24.16 8.78 -10.22
C ASP A 72 -24.24 7.25 -10.18
N LEU A 73 -23.28 6.60 -9.50
CA LEU A 73 -23.27 5.14 -9.36
C LEU A 73 -24.44 4.63 -8.51
N GLU A 74 -24.92 5.41 -7.52
CA GLU A 74 -26.14 5.10 -6.77
C GLU A 74 -27.36 5.03 -7.71
N LYS A 75 -27.51 6.01 -8.60
CA LYS A 75 -28.58 6.06 -9.59
C LYS A 75 -28.47 4.92 -10.59
N TYR A 76 -27.28 4.71 -11.15
CA TYR A 76 -27.01 3.64 -12.13
C TYR A 76 -27.33 2.25 -11.56
N ASN A 77 -26.98 2.00 -10.29
CA ASN A 77 -27.24 0.72 -9.63
C ASN A 77 -28.66 0.59 -9.05
N ASN A 78 -29.55 1.57 -9.26
CA ASN A 78 -30.91 1.60 -8.69
C ASN A 78 -30.93 1.36 -7.18
N VAL A 79 -30.07 2.05 -6.43
CA VAL A 79 -30.06 2.01 -4.97
C VAL A 79 -30.53 3.33 -4.36
N GLU A 80 -30.97 3.28 -3.11
CA GLU A 80 -31.37 4.47 -2.35
C GLU A 80 -30.24 5.51 -2.31
N ALA A 81 -30.62 6.78 -2.50
CA ALA A 81 -29.71 7.90 -2.37
C ALA A 81 -29.05 7.89 -0.98
N GLY A 82 -27.73 8.08 -0.94
CA GLY A 82 -26.97 8.01 0.30
C GLY A 82 -26.40 6.63 0.62
N ARG A 83 -26.77 5.56 -0.09
CA ARG A 83 -26.26 4.21 0.20
C ARG A 83 -24.73 4.12 0.13
N TYR A 84 -24.11 4.80 -0.82
CA TYR A 84 -22.66 4.85 -0.99
C TYR A 84 -22.09 6.12 -0.35
N THR A 85 -22.69 7.27 -0.62
CA THR A 85 -22.20 8.57 -0.14
C THR A 85 -22.28 8.75 1.37
N VAL A 86 -23.30 8.19 2.03
CA VAL A 86 -23.45 8.22 3.49
C VAL A 86 -23.18 6.85 4.12
N GLY A 87 -23.70 5.79 3.52
CA GLY A 87 -23.61 4.42 4.03
C GLY A 87 -22.20 3.84 3.96
N LEU A 88 -21.44 4.14 2.89
CA LEU A 88 -20.01 3.83 2.79
C LEU A 88 -19.14 5.04 3.16
N GLY A 89 -19.67 6.26 3.00
CA GLY A 89 -18.90 7.48 3.17
C GLY A 89 -17.95 7.73 2.01
N GLN A 90 -18.33 7.36 0.78
CA GLN A 90 -17.51 7.49 -0.42
C GLN A 90 -18.08 8.55 -1.35
N THR A 91 -17.23 9.42 -1.91
CA THR A 91 -17.65 10.49 -2.83
C THR A 91 -17.33 10.16 -4.29
N ARG A 92 -16.10 9.71 -4.56
CA ARG A 92 -15.60 9.40 -5.91
C ARG A 92 -14.76 8.14 -5.85
N MET A 93 -14.74 7.35 -6.93
CA MET A 93 -13.93 6.14 -7.04
C MET A 93 -13.02 6.24 -8.25
N GLY A 94 -11.70 6.29 -8.03
CA GLY A 94 -10.71 6.29 -9.09
C GLY A 94 -10.54 4.88 -9.66
N PHE A 95 -10.31 4.77 -10.96
CA PHE A 95 -10.13 3.48 -11.61
C PHE A 95 -9.18 3.58 -12.81
N CYS A 96 -8.54 2.45 -13.12
CA CYS A 96 -7.60 2.33 -14.23
C CYS A 96 -8.28 1.69 -15.43
N SER A 97 -8.02 2.20 -16.64
CA SER A 97 -8.28 1.44 -17.87
C SER A 97 -7.19 0.37 -18.05
N VAL A 98 -7.30 -0.46 -19.09
CA VAL A 98 -6.28 -1.48 -19.43
C VAL A 98 -4.91 -0.89 -19.77
N LYS A 99 -4.79 0.43 -19.95
CA LYS A 99 -3.51 1.14 -20.10
C LYS A 99 -2.67 1.17 -18.84
N GLU A 100 -3.29 1.04 -17.67
CA GLU A 100 -2.59 1.09 -16.39
C GLU A 100 -2.70 -0.27 -15.69
N ASP A 101 -1.54 -0.77 -15.28
CA ASP A 101 -1.38 -1.98 -14.48
C ASP A 101 -0.48 -1.70 -13.28
N ILE A 102 -0.31 -2.69 -12.39
CA ILE A 102 0.48 -2.51 -11.18
C ILE A 102 1.91 -2.01 -11.44
N ASN A 103 2.56 -2.49 -12.51
CA ASN A 103 3.91 -2.07 -12.85
C ASN A 103 3.91 -0.59 -13.27
N SER A 104 2.95 -0.18 -14.11
CA SER A 104 2.88 1.21 -14.58
C SER A 104 2.55 2.19 -13.45
N LEU A 105 1.67 1.80 -12.51
CA LEU A 105 1.42 2.58 -11.29
C LEU A 105 2.69 2.75 -10.45
N CYS A 106 3.43 1.66 -10.22
CA CYS A 106 4.66 1.67 -9.44
C CYS A 106 5.79 2.45 -10.13
N LEU A 107 5.99 2.27 -11.44
CA LEU A 107 6.97 3.03 -12.23
C LEU A 107 6.70 4.54 -12.14
N THR A 108 5.42 4.92 -12.25
CA THR A 108 4.99 6.32 -12.18
C THR A 108 5.33 6.96 -10.84
N VAL A 109 4.91 6.34 -9.73
CA VAL A 109 5.09 6.95 -8.41
C VAL A 109 6.56 6.98 -7.98
N VAL A 110 7.36 5.98 -8.38
CA VAL A 110 8.80 5.95 -8.11
C VAL A 110 9.51 7.05 -8.89
N GLN A 111 9.27 7.16 -10.19
CA GLN A 111 9.94 8.19 -10.99
C GLN A 111 9.53 9.61 -10.56
N GLN A 112 8.26 9.84 -10.24
CA GLN A 112 7.79 11.13 -9.70
C GLN A 112 8.48 11.47 -8.37
N LEU A 113 8.63 10.51 -7.47
CA LEU A 113 9.34 10.71 -6.20
C LEU A 113 10.81 11.09 -6.46
N MET A 114 11.51 10.34 -7.31
CA MET A 114 12.92 10.57 -7.66
C MET A 114 13.13 11.94 -8.28
N GLU A 115 12.30 12.33 -9.25
CA GLU A 115 12.39 13.62 -9.95
C GLU A 115 12.09 14.79 -9.01
N ARG A 116 11.03 14.70 -8.20
CA ARG A 116 10.66 15.77 -7.25
C ARG A 116 11.72 15.97 -6.17
N THR A 117 12.26 14.88 -5.63
CA THR A 117 13.28 14.95 -4.58
C THR A 117 14.69 15.18 -5.13
N LYS A 118 14.86 15.09 -6.46
CA LYS A 118 16.16 15.14 -7.15
C LYS A 118 17.16 14.12 -6.56
N LEU A 119 16.64 12.96 -6.15
CA LEU A 119 17.45 11.92 -5.53
C LEU A 119 18.34 11.25 -6.61
N PRO A 120 19.65 11.08 -6.37
CA PRO A 120 20.50 10.28 -7.24
C PRO A 120 20.03 8.81 -7.28
N TRP A 121 20.05 8.19 -8.45
CA TRP A 121 19.65 6.78 -8.61
C TRP A 121 20.54 5.81 -7.82
N ASP A 122 21.81 6.15 -7.59
CA ASP A 122 22.77 5.38 -6.79
C ASP A 122 22.58 5.52 -5.27
N ALA A 123 21.73 6.44 -4.81
CA ALA A 123 21.45 6.66 -3.39
C ALA A 123 20.46 5.65 -2.79
N VAL A 124 19.87 4.75 -3.59
CA VAL A 124 18.92 3.72 -3.13
C VAL A 124 19.63 2.37 -3.03
N GLY A 125 19.64 1.78 -1.83
CA GLY A 125 20.25 0.46 -1.55
C GLY A 125 19.24 -0.65 -1.29
N ARG A 126 17.97 -0.30 -1.04
CA ARG A 126 16.86 -1.24 -0.94
C ARG A 126 15.62 -0.70 -1.65
N LEU A 127 14.93 -1.55 -2.40
CA LEU A 127 13.67 -1.26 -3.07
C LEU A 127 12.73 -2.46 -2.90
N GLU A 128 11.56 -2.26 -2.29
CA GLU A 128 10.62 -3.36 -2.02
C GLU A 128 9.16 -2.95 -2.27
N VAL A 129 8.41 -3.82 -2.97
CA VAL A 129 7.02 -3.56 -3.36
C VAL A 129 6.04 -4.37 -2.51
N GLY A 130 5.08 -3.69 -1.91
CA GLY A 130 3.90 -4.33 -1.31
C GLY A 130 2.71 -4.24 -2.26
N THR A 131 2.17 -5.38 -2.71
CA THR A 131 0.98 -5.41 -3.57
C THR A 131 0.21 -6.71 -3.41
N GLU A 132 -1.10 -6.69 -3.68
CA GLU A 132 -1.91 -7.89 -3.90
C GLU A 132 -2.41 -8.00 -5.36
N THR A 133 -2.03 -7.06 -6.23
CA THR A 133 -2.38 -7.05 -7.64
C THR A 133 -1.37 -7.86 -8.46
N ILE A 134 -1.58 -9.17 -8.54
CA ILE A 134 -0.63 -10.11 -9.16
C ILE A 134 -0.89 -10.28 -10.67
N ILE A 135 0.10 -9.93 -11.49
CA ILE A 135 0.08 -10.13 -12.95
C ILE A 135 1.13 -11.13 -13.45
N ASP A 136 2.08 -11.52 -12.60
CA ASP A 136 3.02 -12.62 -12.81
C ASP A 136 3.24 -13.34 -11.48
N LYS A 137 3.28 -14.67 -11.48
CA LYS A 137 3.37 -15.49 -10.26
C LYS A 137 4.78 -15.68 -9.73
N SER A 138 5.79 -15.32 -10.52
CA SER A 138 7.20 -15.49 -10.18
C SER A 138 8.00 -14.21 -10.34
N LYS A 139 7.74 -13.41 -11.38
CA LYS A 139 8.46 -12.15 -11.63
C LYS A 139 7.86 -11.03 -10.79
N ALA A 140 8.64 -10.58 -9.81
CA ALA A 140 8.28 -9.48 -8.92
C ALA A 140 8.20 -8.12 -9.66
N VAL A 141 7.26 -7.26 -9.26
CA VAL A 141 7.14 -5.86 -9.69
C VAL A 141 8.45 -5.12 -9.46
N LYS A 142 9.14 -5.38 -8.34
CA LYS A 142 10.47 -4.83 -8.05
C LYS A 142 11.45 -5.00 -9.20
N THR A 143 11.43 -6.16 -9.89
CA THR A 143 12.34 -6.42 -11.02
C THR A 143 12.00 -5.60 -12.27
N VAL A 144 10.75 -5.15 -12.41
CA VAL A 144 10.35 -4.22 -13.47
C VAL A 144 10.79 -2.79 -13.11
N LEU A 145 10.70 -2.42 -11.83
CA LEU A 145 11.19 -1.12 -11.36
C LEU A 145 12.71 -0.92 -11.55
N MET A 146 13.49 -2.01 -11.65
CA MET A 146 14.92 -1.92 -11.97
C MET A 146 15.20 -1.28 -13.33
N GLU A 147 14.24 -1.23 -14.26
CA GLU A 147 14.36 -0.46 -15.51
C GLU A 147 14.69 1.01 -15.27
N LEU A 148 14.20 1.59 -14.16
CA LEU A 148 14.49 2.99 -13.78
C LEU A 148 15.93 3.18 -13.28
N PHE A 149 16.57 2.13 -12.79
CA PHE A 149 17.89 2.19 -12.15
C PHE A 149 19.02 1.69 -13.06
N GLN A 150 18.72 0.81 -14.02
CA GLN A 150 19.75 0.10 -14.79
C GLN A 150 20.70 1.02 -15.58
N ASP A 151 20.19 2.13 -16.12
CA ASP A 151 21.00 3.08 -16.90
C ASP A 151 21.99 3.86 -16.03
N SER A 152 21.71 4.00 -14.73
CA SER A 152 22.64 4.57 -13.76
C SER A 152 23.77 3.61 -13.37
N GLY A 153 23.63 2.32 -13.69
CA GLY A 153 24.51 1.25 -13.23
C GLY A 153 24.24 0.78 -11.79
N ASN A 154 23.27 1.36 -11.07
CA ASN A 154 22.90 0.91 -9.72
C ASN A 154 22.00 -0.34 -9.80
N THR A 155 22.63 -1.52 -9.79
CA THR A 155 21.91 -2.81 -9.78
C THR A 155 21.98 -3.54 -8.45
N ASP A 156 22.85 -3.09 -7.53
CA ASP A 156 23.00 -3.65 -6.20
C ASP A 156 21.97 -3.02 -5.25
N ILE A 157 20.72 -3.47 -5.37
CA ILE A 157 19.57 -2.97 -4.61
C ILE A 157 18.81 -4.17 -4.02
N GLU A 158 18.80 -4.31 -2.69
CA GLU A 158 18.10 -5.39 -1.99
C GLU A 158 16.56 -5.21 -2.07
N GLY A 159 15.80 -6.25 -1.71
CA GLY A 159 14.33 -6.24 -1.71
C GLY A 159 13.70 -6.84 -2.97
N ILE A 160 12.45 -7.28 -2.84
CA ILE A 160 11.63 -7.91 -3.88
C ILE A 160 10.15 -7.45 -3.73
N ASP A 161 9.19 -8.35 -3.88
CA ASP A 161 7.78 -8.10 -3.57
C ASP A 161 7.40 -8.84 -2.28
N THR A 162 6.47 -8.28 -1.51
CA THR A 162 5.89 -8.89 -0.31
C THR A 162 4.36 -8.75 -0.33
N THR A 163 3.66 -9.86 -0.11
CA THR A 163 2.20 -9.92 -0.31
C THR A 163 1.50 -10.61 0.86
N ASN A 164 0.53 -9.91 1.44
CA ASN A 164 -0.59 -10.49 2.19
C ASN A 164 -1.74 -9.48 2.14
N ALA A 165 -2.61 -9.58 1.13
CA ALA A 165 -3.69 -8.63 0.88
C ALA A 165 -3.21 -7.16 1.07
N CYS A 166 -4.02 -6.31 1.69
CA CYS A 166 -3.72 -4.90 1.91
C CYS A 166 -2.57 -4.63 2.92
N TYR A 167 -1.95 -5.66 3.52
CA TYR A 167 -0.86 -5.50 4.49
C TYR A 167 0.53 -5.38 3.85
N GLY A 168 0.69 -5.77 2.57
CA GLY A 168 1.99 -5.86 1.89
C GLY A 168 2.85 -4.58 1.98
N GLY A 169 2.24 -3.40 1.86
CA GLY A 169 2.95 -2.13 1.99
C GLY A 169 3.55 -1.90 3.39
N THR A 170 2.86 -2.34 4.44
CA THR A 170 3.36 -2.27 5.82
C THR A 170 4.43 -3.30 6.12
N ALA A 171 4.34 -4.50 5.54
CA ALA A 171 5.44 -5.45 5.58
C ALA A 171 6.71 -4.85 4.97
N SER A 172 6.60 -4.22 3.78
CA SER A 172 7.72 -3.56 3.11
C SER A 172 8.31 -2.41 3.92
N LEU A 173 7.47 -1.56 4.52
CA LEU A 173 7.92 -0.51 5.44
C LEU A 173 8.72 -1.06 6.63
N PHE A 174 8.24 -2.14 7.25
CA PHE A 174 8.96 -2.76 8.37
C PHE A 174 10.25 -3.42 7.92
N ASN A 175 10.27 -4.09 6.77
CA ASN A 175 11.49 -4.68 6.22
C ASN A 175 12.54 -3.61 5.91
N ALA A 176 12.14 -2.47 5.35
CA ALA A 176 13.02 -1.33 5.09
C ALA A 176 13.62 -0.74 6.38
N ALA A 177 12.80 -0.50 7.40
CA ALA A 177 13.27 -0.01 8.70
C ALA A 177 14.23 -1.00 9.37
N ASN A 178 13.89 -2.30 9.38
CA ASN A 178 14.74 -3.33 9.97
C ASN A 178 16.06 -3.49 9.19
N TRP A 179 16.05 -3.40 7.86
CA TRP A 179 17.26 -3.42 7.03
C TRP A 179 18.20 -2.27 7.38
N MET A 180 17.66 -1.06 7.51
CA MET A 180 18.43 0.12 7.88
C MET A 180 19.05 0.02 9.27
N GLU A 181 18.35 -0.64 10.20
CA GLU A 181 18.81 -0.88 11.58
C GLU A 181 19.71 -2.13 11.70
N SER A 182 20.00 -2.80 10.59
CA SER A 182 20.81 -4.03 10.57
C SER A 182 22.29 -3.77 10.28
N SER A 183 23.12 -4.79 10.51
CA SER A 183 24.53 -4.79 10.07
C SER A 183 24.71 -4.75 8.55
N SER A 184 23.67 -5.07 7.78
CA SER A 184 23.68 -5.07 6.32
C SER A 184 23.42 -3.69 5.72
N TRP A 185 23.07 -2.69 6.54
CA TRP A 185 22.88 -1.33 6.04
C TRP A 185 24.20 -0.78 5.49
N ASP A 186 24.12 -0.20 4.30
CA ASP A 186 25.24 0.30 3.52
C ASP A 186 25.31 1.84 3.47
N GLY A 187 24.45 2.52 4.24
CA GLY A 187 24.35 3.98 4.29
C GLY A 187 23.38 4.59 3.26
N ARG A 188 22.84 3.79 2.33
CA ARG A 188 21.89 4.26 1.31
C ARG A 188 20.44 4.27 1.83
N TYR A 189 19.55 4.92 1.10
CA TYR A 189 18.13 4.94 1.41
C TYR A 189 17.45 3.62 1.06
N ALA A 190 16.34 3.34 1.75
CA ALA A 190 15.38 2.33 1.31
C ALA A 190 14.18 3.02 0.67
N MET A 191 13.65 2.43 -0.40
CA MET A 191 12.43 2.86 -1.06
C MET A 191 11.36 1.79 -0.92
N VAL A 192 10.24 2.18 -0.32
CA VAL A 192 9.07 1.32 -0.15
C VAL A 192 8.03 1.76 -1.16
N VAL A 193 7.55 0.83 -1.98
CA VAL A 193 6.48 1.08 -2.93
C VAL A 193 5.29 0.22 -2.55
N CYS A 194 4.10 0.78 -2.54
CA CYS A 194 2.87 0.00 -2.42
C CYS A 194 1.83 0.51 -3.40
N GLY A 195 1.05 -0.38 -3.99
CA GLY A 195 0.10 0.00 -5.02
C GLY A 195 -0.76 -1.16 -5.43
N ASP A 196 -1.97 -0.84 -5.90
CA ASP A 196 -2.96 -1.83 -6.27
C ASP A 196 -4.05 -1.26 -7.17
N ILE A 197 -4.73 -2.18 -7.86
CA ILE A 197 -5.96 -1.93 -8.60
C ILE A 197 -7.08 -2.79 -7.97
N ALA A 198 -7.86 -2.19 -7.08
CA ALA A 198 -8.95 -2.84 -6.36
C ALA A 198 -10.23 -2.85 -7.21
N VAL A 199 -10.50 -4.00 -7.84
CA VAL A 199 -11.67 -4.21 -8.72
C VAL A 199 -12.55 -5.34 -8.20
N TYR A 200 -13.87 -5.15 -8.33
CA TYR A 200 -14.88 -6.10 -7.89
C TYR A 200 -15.94 -6.34 -8.98
N PRO A 201 -16.54 -7.55 -9.04
CA PRO A 201 -17.66 -7.82 -9.94
C PRO A 201 -18.85 -6.89 -9.62
N SER A 202 -19.80 -6.80 -10.56
CA SER A 202 -21.03 -6.04 -10.33
C SER A 202 -21.73 -6.52 -9.04
N GLY A 203 -22.15 -5.58 -8.20
CA GLY A 203 -22.74 -5.84 -6.89
C GLY A 203 -22.27 -4.88 -5.81
N ASN A 204 -22.59 -5.21 -4.55
CA ASN A 204 -22.42 -4.30 -3.40
C ASN A 204 -20.96 -3.92 -3.08
N ALA A 205 -19.97 -4.67 -3.56
CA ALA A 205 -18.54 -4.40 -3.35
C ALA A 205 -17.93 -3.53 -4.45
N ARG A 206 -18.53 -3.46 -5.66
CA ARG A 206 -18.03 -2.61 -6.75
C ARG A 206 -17.82 -1.14 -6.34
N PRO A 207 -18.71 -0.51 -5.56
CA PRO A 207 -18.54 0.88 -5.11
C PRO A 207 -17.40 1.09 -4.09
N THR A 208 -16.77 0.03 -3.58
CA THR A 208 -15.63 0.10 -2.64
C THR A 208 -14.29 -0.17 -3.33
N GLY A 209 -14.24 -0.23 -4.66
CA GLY A 209 -13.00 -0.32 -5.41
C GLY A 209 -12.16 0.96 -5.34
N GLY A 210 -11.08 1.00 -6.11
CA GLY A 210 -10.15 2.12 -6.19
C GLY A 210 -8.84 1.71 -6.85
N ALA A 211 -7.98 2.66 -7.17
CA ALA A 211 -6.64 2.37 -7.69
C ALA A 211 -5.65 3.47 -7.31
N GLY A 212 -4.41 3.08 -7.08
CA GLY A 212 -3.34 4.03 -6.79
C GLY A 212 -2.07 3.35 -6.29
N ALA A 213 -1.02 4.14 -6.15
CA ALA A 213 0.25 3.72 -5.60
C ALA A 213 0.86 4.83 -4.74
N VAL A 214 1.70 4.45 -3.78
CA VAL A 214 2.48 5.33 -2.92
C VAL A 214 3.94 4.86 -2.94
N ALA A 215 4.87 5.79 -3.05
CA ALA A 215 6.29 5.56 -2.82
C ALA A 215 6.73 6.34 -1.58
N MET A 216 7.49 5.70 -0.71
CA MET A 216 8.05 6.29 0.51
C MET A 216 9.56 6.10 0.52
N LEU A 217 10.30 7.20 0.68
CA LEU A 217 11.73 7.18 0.94
C LEU A 217 11.97 7.03 2.44
N ILE A 218 12.70 6.00 2.82
CA ILE A 218 13.00 5.66 4.21
C ILE A 218 14.48 5.94 4.49
N GLY A 219 14.76 6.61 5.60
CA GLY A 219 16.11 7.01 6.00
C GLY A 219 16.23 7.36 7.48
N PRO A 220 17.46 7.58 7.98
CA PRO A 220 17.69 8.14 9.30
C PRO A 220 17.25 9.61 9.36
N GLU A 221 17.13 10.17 10.57
CA GLU A 221 16.80 11.58 10.81
C GLU A 221 15.49 12.01 10.12
N ALA A 222 14.53 11.09 10.08
CA ALA A 222 13.28 11.31 9.37
C ALA A 222 12.35 12.30 10.10
N PRO A 223 11.60 13.14 9.38
CA PRO A 223 10.55 13.97 9.97
C PRO A 223 9.39 13.16 10.52
N LEU A 224 9.15 11.93 10.04
CA LEU A 224 8.19 10.98 10.58
C LEU A 224 8.89 9.70 11.01
N VAL A 225 9.33 9.66 12.26
CA VAL A 225 10.10 8.57 12.85
C VAL A 225 9.20 7.41 13.22
N LEU A 226 9.58 6.18 12.88
CA LEU A 226 8.87 4.98 13.32
C LEU A 226 9.23 4.67 14.79
N GLU A 227 8.26 4.69 15.71
CA GLU A 227 8.55 4.42 17.13
C GLU A 227 8.90 2.93 17.34
N ARG A 228 10.19 2.65 17.64
CA ARG A 228 10.79 1.30 17.73
C ARG A 228 10.07 0.35 18.67
N ASP A 229 9.81 0.79 19.90
CA ASP A 229 9.25 -0.06 20.97
C ASP A 229 7.71 -0.15 20.94
N ARG A 230 7.09 0.33 19.85
CA ARG A 230 5.64 0.57 19.77
C ARG A 230 5.00 -0.09 18.55
N ARG A 231 5.31 -1.38 18.33
CA ARG A 231 4.72 -2.19 17.24
C ARG A 231 3.91 -3.36 17.81
N GLY A 232 2.58 -3.25 17.80
CA GLY A 232 1.66 -4.36 18.07
C GLY A 232 1.38 -5.16 16.80
N LYS A 233 2.02 -6.32 16.61
CA LYS A 233 1.86 -7.18 15.43
C LYS A 233 0.90 -8.35 15.68
N ALA A 234 -0.01 -8.66 14.77
CA ALA A 234 -0.89 -9.84 14.86
C ALA A 234 -1.02 -10.56 13.52
N SER A 235 -0.90 -11.88 13.53
CA SER A 235 -1.22 -12.74 12.39
C SER A 235 -2.07 -13.89 12.90
N MET A 236 -3.16 -14.20 12.21
CA MET A 236 -4.03 -15.35 12.51
C MET A 236 -4.46 -15.98 11.19
N ASN A 237 -4.60 -17.30 11.16
CA ASN A 237 -5.16 -18.00 10.01
C ASN A 237 -6.69 -17.85 10.00
N LEU A 238 -7.22 -17.01 9.11
CA LEU A 238 -8.65 -16.71 8.96
C LEU A 238 -9.04 -16.66 7.48
N THR A 239 -10.19 -17.23 7.13
CA THR A 239 -10.75 -17.16 5.78
C THR A 239 -11.81 -16.08 5.70
N ASP A 240 -11.40 -14.80 5.65
CA ASP A 240 -12.29 -13.65 5.53
C ASP A 240 -12.44 -13.17 4.08
N VAL A 241 -11.34 -12.93 3.35
CA VAL A 241 -11.33 -12.59 1.91
C VAL A 241 -10.17 -13.29 1.21
N ARG A 242 -10.41 -13.94 0.07
CA ARG A 242 -9.38 -14.61 -0.74
C ARG A 242 -9.58 -14.40 -2.24
N ALA A 243 -8.49 -14.07 -2.94
CA ALA A 243 -8.37 -14.33 -4.38
C ALA A 243 -8.12 -15.85 -4.59
N ALA A 244 -9.18 -16.65 -4.63
CA ALA A 244 -9.06 -18.12 -4.68
C ALA A 244 -8.90 -18.68 -6.11
N THR A 245 -9.14 -17.86 -7.13
CA THR A 245 -9.24 -18.33 -8.52
C THR A 245 -8.23 -17.59 -9.38
N TYR A 246 -7.22 -18.31 -9.86
CA TYR A 246 -6.08 -17.77 -10.63
C TYR A 246 -6.45 -17.29 -12.05
N SER A 247 -7.73 -17.34 -12.43
CA SER A 247 -8.20 -17.13 -13.79
C SER A 247 -8.97 -15.84 -14.01
N THR A 248 -8.99 -14.88 -13.09
CA THR A 248 -9.59 -13.55 -13.33
C THR A 248 -8.90 -12.44 -12.54
N ALA A 249 -8.91 -11.21 -13.09
CA ALA A 249 -8.50 -9.98 -12.40
C ALA A 249 -9.35 -9.66 -11.17
N LEU A 250 -10.60 -10.10 -11.23
CA LEU A 250 -11.54 -10.00 -10.14
C LEU A 250 -11.22 -11.07 -9.11
N ASN A 251 -11.45 -10.75 -7.84
CA ASN A 251 -11.67 -11.76 -6.82
C ASN A 251 -12.91 -12.59 -7.21
N THR A 252 -12.76 -13.61 -8.06
CA THR A 252 -13.89 -14.41 -8.54
C THR A 252 -14.29 -15.48 -7.55
N TRP A 253 -15.40 -15.17 -6.91
CA TRP A 253 -16.63 -15.95 -6.96
C TRP A 253 -16.78 -16.89 -8.18
N MET A 254 -16.87 -18.21 -7.98
CA MET A 254 -17.34 -19.16 -9.01
C MET A 254 -18.84 -19.43 -8.88
N GLY A 255 -19.56 -19.23 -9.99
CA GLY A 255 -20.69 -20.08 -10.42
C GLY A 255 -22.00 -19.99 -9.63
N ARG A 256 -23.05 -19.58 -10.36
CA ARG A 256 -24.48 -19.37 -10.07
C ARG A 256 -25.27 -20.28 -9.10
N ASN A 257 -24.71 -21.24 -8.35
CA ASN A 257 -25.53 -22.15 -7.52
C ASN A 257 -24.84 -22.77 -6.28
N SER A 258 -23.91 -22.08 -5.61
CA SER A 258 -23.28 -22.65 -4.41
C SER A 258 -23.40 -21.75 -3.18
N LEU A 259 -23.37 -22.42 -2.01
CA LEU A 259 -23.32 -21.96 -0.62
C LEU A 259 -22.50 -20.67 -0.37
N SER A 260 -21.57 -20.38 -1.27
CA SER A 260 -20.73 -19.19 -1.47
C SER A 260 -21.47 -17.84 -1.47
N GLN A 261 -22.71 -17.75 -1.95
CA GLN A 261 -23.50 -16.52 -1.82
C GLN A 261 -23.86 -16.20 -0.35
N ARG A 262 -23.96 -17.22 0.52
CA ARG A 262 -24.12 -16.99 1.97
C ARG A 262 -22.83 -16.48 2.62
N LEU A 263 -21.67 -16.73 2.00
CA LEU A 263 -20.36 -16.22 2.45
C LEU A 263 -20.07 -14.78 1.97
N ALA A 264 -20.65 -14.30 0.87
CA ALA A 264 -20.52 -12.89 0.47
C ALA A 264 -21.33 -11.92 1.36
N ILE A 265 -22.42 -12.39 1.99
CA ILE A 265 -23.06 -11.68 3.11
C ILE A 265 -22.14 -11.68 4.35
N ALA A 266 -21.18 -12.60 4.39
CA ALA A 266 -20.17 -12.71 5.41
C ALA A 266 -18.97 -11.78 5.15
N ASP A 267 -18.74 -11.20 3.95
CA ASP A 267 -17.60 -10.28 3.70
C ASP A 267 -17.73 -8.95 4.48
N ARG A 268 -18.90 -8.30 4.47
CA ARG A 268 -19.12 -7.05 5.24
C ARG A 268 -19.27 -7.32 6.73
N LYS A 269 -19.84 -8.48 7.10
CA LYS A 269 -19.99 -8.88 8.51
C LYS A 269 -18.65 -9.31 9.10
N HIS A 270 -17.84 -10.09 8.38
CA HIS A 270 -16.52 -10.52 8.83
C HIS A 270 -15.52 -9.39 8.82
N LEU A 271 -15.42 -8.52 7.80
CA LEU A 271 -14.58 -7.31 7.92
C LEU A 271 -15.05 -6.40 9.06
N ALA A 272 -16.37 -6.25 9.29
CA ALA A 272 -16.89 -5.51 10.43
C ALA A 272 -16.68 -6.19 11.79
N VAL A 273 -16.32 -7.49 11.81
CA VAL A 273 -16.02 -8.27 13.02
C VAL A 273 -14.51 -8.33 13.24
N SER A 274 -13.74 -8.79 12.25
CA SER A 274 -12.29 -8.96 12.31
C SER A 274 -11.57 -7.62 12.43
N PHE A 275 -11.83 -6.64 11.56
CA PHE A 275 -11.11 -5.37 11.58
C PHE A 275 -11.21 -4.67 12.95
N PRO A 276 -12.41 -4.53 13.57
CA PRO A 276 -12.52 -3.95 14.90
C PRO A 276 -12.03 -4.87 16.02
N SER A 277 -12.17 -6.20 15.90
CA SER A 277 -11.61 -7.17 16.87
C SER A 277 -10.08 -7.10 16.96
N PHE A 278 -9.40 -6.90 15.84
CA PHE A 278 -7.95 -6.79 15.82
C PHE A 278 -7.46 -5.43 16.32
N CYS A 279 -8.21 -4.34 16.07
CA CYS A 279 -8.00 -3.08 16.76
C CYS A 279 -8.06 -3.25 18.30
N VAL A 280 -8.93 -4.14 18.81
CA VAL A 280 -9.10 -4.43 20.26
C VAL A 280 -7.90 -5.09 20.89
N SER A 281 -7.31 -6.12 20.26
CA SER A 281 -6.33 -6.97 20.95
C SER A 281 -4.91 -6.39 21.08
N ARG A 282 -4.57 -5.29 20.36
CA ARG A 282 -3.15 -4.89 20.17
C ARG A 282 -2.78 -3.48 20.62
N VAL A 283 -3.73 -2.55 20.74
CA VAL A 283 -3.44 -1.23 21.35
C VAL A 283 -2.98 -1.39 22.81
N PHE A 284 -3.42 -2.46 23.49
CA PHE A 284 -3.02 -2.81 24.86
C PHE A 284 -1.57 -3.28 25.08
N ARG A 285 -0.74 -3.37 24.02
CA ARG A 285 0.69 -3.67 24.17
C ARG A 285 1.61 -2.47 23.94
N LEU A 286 1.04 -1.29 23.73
CA LEU A 286 1.83 -0.05 23.71
C LEU A 286 2.08 0.39 25.15
N SER A 287 3.24 0.01 25.69
CA SER A 287 3.70 0.49 26.98
C SER A 287 3.99 2.00 26.91
N LEU A 288 3.53 2.76 27.89
CA LEU A 288 4.04 4.10 28.13
C LEU A 288 5.51 4.01 28.57
N PRO A 289 6.31 5.09 28.45
CA PRO A 289 7.69 5.09 28.90
C PRO A 289 7.81 4.66 30.36
N ALA A 290 8.96 4.09 30.73
CA ALA A 290 9.23 3.65 32.10
C ALA A 290 8.96 4.78 33.11
N GLY A 291 8.16 4.48 34.15
CA GLY A 291 7.78 5.43 35.20
C GLY A 291 6.37 6.04 35.06
N ILE A 292 5.61 5.72 34.01
CA ILE A 292 4.21 6.15 33.87
C ILE A 292 3.27 4.98 34.18
N ASP A 293 2.63 5.02 35.34
CA ASP A 293 1.65 4.02 35.80
C ASP A 293 0.22 4.35 35.35
N ARG A 294 0.00 4.44 34.02
CA ARG A 294 -1.34 4.49 33.44
C ARG A 294 -1.40 3.72 32.12
N THR A 295 -2.61 3.32 31.73
CA THR A 295 -2.85 2.66 30.45
C THR A 295 -2.78 3.65 29.28
N PHE A 296 -2.33 3.15 28.12
CA PHE A 296 -2.39 3.88 26.86
C PHE A 296 -3.83 4.03 26.40
N THR A 297 -4.20 5.21 25.92
CA THR A 297 -5.56 5.51 25.40
C THR A 297 -5.49 6.33 24.10
N LEU A 298 -6.64 6.58 23.47
CA LEU A 298 -6.73 7.47 22.31
C LEU A 298 -6.25 8.91 22.58
N ASP A 299 -6.10 9.36 23.84
CA ASP A 299 -5.53 10.66 24.15
C ASP A 299 -4.02 10.73 23.91
N ASP A 300 -3.34 9.59 23.96
CA ASP A 300 -1.90 9.49 23.72
C ASP A 300 -1.54 9.60 22.23
N LEU A 301 -2.55 9.69 21.36
CA LEU A 301 -2.48 9.86 19.92
C LEU A 301 -3.04 11.22 19.53
N GLN A 302 -2.24 12.07 18.92
CA GLN A 302 -2.76 13.32 18.33
C GLN A 302 -3.54 13.01 17.04
N PHE A 303 -3.08 12.01 16.28
CA PHE A 303 -3.74 11.55 15.06
C PHE A 303 -3.82 10.03 15.02
N MET A 304 -4.83 9.51 14.32
CA MET A 304 -5.02 8.08 14.12
C MET A 304 -5.48 7.81 12.68
N ILE A 305 -4.66 7.08 11.93
CA ILE A 305 -4.88 6.68 10.54
C ILE A 305 -5.09 5.16 10.43
N PHE A 306 -5.87 4.74 9.45
CA PHE A 306 -6.25 3.34 9.26
C PHE A 306 -6.12 2.96 7.79
N HIS A 307 -5.93 1.66 7.53
CA HIS A 307 -6.38 1.10 6.25
C HIS A 307 -7.87 1.44 6.06
N SER A 308 -8.23 1.96 4.88
CA SER A 308 -9.54 2.53 4.61
C SER A 308 -10.21 1.86 3.39
N PRO A 309 -10.83 0.68 3.56
CA PRO A 309 -11.69 0.09 2.53
C PRO A 309 -12.84 1.01 2.12
N PHE A 310 -13.42 1.70 3.10
CA PHE A 310 -14.39 2.77 2.92
C PHE A 310 -14.50 3.59 4.21
N CYS A 311 -14.81 4.88 4.11
CA CYS A 311 -14.70 5.83 5.22
C CYS A 311 -15.57 5.47 6.44
N LYS A 312 -16.76 4.89 6.23
CA LYS A 312 -17.65 4.47 7.34
C LYS A 312 -16.99 3.41 8.23
N LEU A 313 -16.19 2.50 7.66
CA LEU A 313 -15.48 1.49 8.45
C LEU A 313 -14.42 2.15 9.34
N VAL A 314 -13.72 3.15 8.84
CA VAL A 314 -12.73 3.90 9.62
C VAL A 314 -13.38 4.64 10.78
N GLN A 315 -14.54 5.27 10.55
CA GLN A 315 -15.32 5.91 11.62
C GLN A 315 -15.70 4.92 12.72
N LYS A 316 -16.19 3.73 12.35
CA LYS A 316 -16.49 2.65 13.30
C LYS A 316 -15.24 2.13 14.01
N SER A 317 -14.09 2.13 13.34
CA SER A 317 -12.83 1.61 13.88
C SER A 317 -12.27 2.50 14.98
N LEU A 318 -12.32 3.82 14.83
CA LEU A 318 -11.96 4.73 15.92
C LEU A 318 -12.96 4.62 17.08
N ALA A 319 -14.26 4.51 16.77
CA ALA A 319 -15.30 4.29 17.78
C ALA A 319 -15.05 3.00 18.57
N ARG A 320 -14.53 1.95 17.91
CA ARG A 320 -14.12 0.72 18.56
C ARG A 320 -12.90 0.91 19.47
N LEU A 321 -11.91 1.68 19.05
CA LEU A 321 -10.78 2.00 19.93
C LEU A 321 -11.22 2.72 21.20
N MET A 322 -12.17 3.66 21.08
CA MET A 322 -12.77 4.34 22.24
C MET A 322 -13.49 3.35 23.18
N TYR A 323 -14.18 2.35 22.62
CA TYR A 323 -14.81 1.30 23.43
C TYR A 323 -13.77 0.47 24.19
N ASN A 324 -12.60 0.23 23.61
CA ASN A 324 -11.51 -0.48 24.30
C ASN A 324 -10.95 0.35 25.46
N ASP A 325 -10.74 1.64 25.24
CA ASP A 325 -10.34 2.55 26.32
C ASP A 325 -11.38 2.53 27.45
N PHE A 326 -12.67 2.54 27.12
CA PHE A 326 -13.76 2.39 28.10
C PHE A 326 -13.67 1.07 28.89
N LEU A 327 -13.50 -0.07 28.20
CA LEU A 327 -13.43 -1.38 28.87
C LEU A 327 -12.21 -1.51 29.80
N SER A 328 -11.13 -0.79 29.51
CA SER A 328 -9.90 -0.82 30.31
C SER A 328 -9.77 0.32 31.31
N ALA A 329 -10.70 1.26 31.29
CA ALA A 329 -10.77 2.33 32.26
C ALA A 329 -11.26 1.81 33.62
N GLY A 330 -10.73 2.39 34.71
CA GLY A 330 -11.28 2.18 36.05
C GLY A 330 -12.72 2.69 36.18
N SER A 331 -13.45 2.23 37.20
CA SER A 331 -14.88 2.55 37.44
C SER A 331 -15.18 4.05 37.39
N ASP A 332 -14.29 4.86 37.94
CA ASP A 332 -14.50 6.31 38.07
C ASP A 332 -14.37 7.02 36.71
N SER A 333 -13.42 6.60 35.87
CA SER A 333 -13.27 7.14 34.51
C SER A 333 -14.38 6.65 33.58
N GLN A 334 -14.95 5.47 33.81
CA GLN A 334 -16.09 4.98 33.03
C GLN A 334 -17.31 5.90 33.18
N SER A 335 -17.66 6.24 34.42
CA SER A 335 -18.83 7.06 34.75
C SER A 335 -18.69 8.56 34.41
N SER A 336 -17.46 9.08 34.36
CA SER A 336 -17.23 10.49 34.04
C SER A 336 -17.09 10.74 32.53
N ARG A 337 -16.27 9.94 31.84
CA ARG A 337 -15.79 10.20 30.47
C ARG A 337 -16.55 9.44 29.38
N TYR A 338 -17.07 8.27 29.69
CA TYR A 338 -17.68 7.36 28.70
C TYR A 338 -19.20 7.22 28.89
N LYS A 339 -19.85 8.31 29.32
CA LYS A 339 -21.29 8.36 29.58
C LYS A 339 -22.10 7.84 28.39
N GLY A 340 -23.00 6.91 28.66
CA GLY A 340 -23.85 6.25 27.66
C GLY A 340 -23.25 4.95 27.10
N LEU A 341 -22.06 4.53 27.53
CA LEU A 341 -21.46 3.25 27.14
C LEU A 341 -21.61 2.15 28.22
N GLU A 342 -22.06 2.52 29.42
CA GLU A 342 -22.20 1.62 30.58
C GLU A 342 -23.13 0.43 30.27
N ALA A 343 -24.18 0.69 29.49
CA ALA A 343 -25.14 -0.33 29.04
C ALA A 343 -24.51 -1.46 28.21
N PHE A 344 -23.31 -1.23 27.64
CA PHE A 344 -22.62 -2.19 26.77
C PHE A 344 -21.44 -2.89 27.45
N ARG A 345 -21.18 -2.66 28.74
CA ARG A 345 -19.99 -3.18 29.44
C ARG A 345 -19.95 -4.71 29.52
N GLY A 346 -21.09 -5.33 29.77
CA GLY A 346 -21.20 -6.79 30.00
C GLY A 346 -21.38 -7.62 28.71
N LEU A 347 -21.32 -6.99 27.53
CA LEU A 347 -21.49 -7.71 26.27
C LEU A 347 -20.28 -8.61 26.00
N LYS A 348 -20.53 -9.81 25.49
CA LYS A 348 -19.46 -10.66 24.98
C LYS A 348 -18.89 -10.05 23.71
N LEU A 349 -17.61 -10.31 23.46
CA LEU A 349 -16.87 -9.72 22.36
C LEU A 349 -17.59 -9.94 21.01
N GLU A 350 -18.06 -11.16 20.77
CA GLU A 350 -18.84 -11.59 19.61
C GLU A 350 -20.16 -10.83 19.42
N ASP A 351 -20.84 -10.46 20.51
CA ASP A 351 -22.13 -9.79 20.48
C ASP A 351 -21.98 -8.30 20.13
N THR A 352 -20.78 -7.75 20.30
CA THR A 352 -20.52 -6.32 20.07
C THR A 352 -20.46 -5.96 18.57
N TYR A 353 -20.13 -6.89 17.68
CA TYR A 353 -19.89 -6.56 16.26
C TYR A 353 -21.15 -6.30 15.44
N THR A 354 -22.27 -6.89 15.86
CA THR A 354 -23.56 -6.78 15.15
C THR A 354 -24.58 -5.92 15.88
N ASN A 355 -24.23 -5.39 17.06
CA ASN A 355 -25.13 -4.58 17.88
C ASN A 355 -25.24 -3.15 17.33
N LYS A 356 -26.37 -2.86 16.68
CA LYS A 356 -26.63 -1.55 16.05
C LYS A 356 -26.77 -0.41 17.06
N ASP A 357 -27.25 -0.69 18.26
CA ASP A 357 -27.44 0.34 19.30
C ASP A 357 -26.09 0.73 19.90
N MET A 358 -25.21 -0.26 20.12
CA MET A 358 -23.81 -0.02 20.49
C MET A 358 -23.08 0.79 19.41
N ASP A 359 -23.22 0.42 18.14
CA ASP A 359 -22.62 1.15 17.01
C ASP A 359 -23.04 2.63 17.03
N LYS A 360 -24.34 2.92 17.20
CA LYS A 360 -24.85 4.30 17.27
C LYS A 360 -24.29 5.06 18.47
N ALA A 361 -24.27 4.44 19.65
CA ALA A 361 -23.76 5.06 20.87
C ALA A 361 -22.26 5.38 20.76
N LEU A 362 -21.45 4.42 20.26
CA LEU A 362 -20.02 4.61 20.07
C LEU A 362 -19.70 5.65 19.00
N LEU A 363 -20.42 5.65 17.87
CA LEU A 363 -20.24 6.66 16.83
C LEU A 363 -20.56 8.06 17.36
N LYS A 364 -21.59 8.20 18.21
CA LYS A 364 -21.93 9.47 18.86
C LYS A 364 -20.84 9.89 19.86
N ALA A 365 -20.41 8.98 20.72
CA ALA A 365 -19.42 9.25 21.77
C ALA A 365 -18.04 9.60 21.20
N SER A 366 -17.64 8.97 20.09
CA SER A 366 -16.32 9.17 19.46
C SER A 366 -16.28 10.28 18.41
N LEU A 367 -17.40 10.96 18.12
CA LEU A 367 -17.51 11.88 16.99
C LEU A 367 -16.49 13.04 17.04
N ASP A 368 -16.29 13.65 18.20
CA ASP A 368 -15.31 14.73 18.37
C ASP A 368 -13.88 14.24 18.14
N MET A 369 -13.50 13.10 18.74
CA MET A 369 -12.20 12.47 18.50
C MET A 369 -12.02 12.08 17.03
N PHE A 370 -13.07 11.57 16.36
CA PHE A 370 -13.01 11.26 14.94
C PHE A 370 -12.74 12.50 14.09
N ASN A 371 -13.46 13.59 14.36
CA ASN A 371 -13.27 14.83 13.62
C ASN A 371 -11.86 15.40 13.80
N LYS A 372 -11.30 15.34 15.02
CA LYS A 372 -9.97 15.89 15.34
C LYS A 372 -8.82 14.99 14.89
N LYS A 373 -8.92 13.67 15.10
CA LYS A 373 -7.78 12.75 15.00
C LYS A 373 -7.72 11.97 13.68
N THR A 374 -8.85 11.80 12.98
CA THR A 374 -8.95 10.82 11.89
C THR A 374 -9.60 11.36 10.62
N LYS A 375 -10.61 12.23 10.70
CA LYS A 375 -11.42 12.65 9.54
C LYS A 375 -10.57 13.23 8.40
N ALA A 376 -9.60 14.09 8.72
CA ALA A 376 -8.69 14.68 7.73
C ALA A 376 -7.91 13.63 6.92
N SER A 377 -7.57 12.50 7.54
CA SER A 377 -6.86 11.40 6.86
C SER A 377 -7.71 10.69 5.80
N LEU A 378 -9.03 10.92 5.74
CA LEU A 378 -9.92 10.21 4.82
C LEU A 378 -10.15 10.93 3.50
N TYR A 379 -9.49 12.08 3.28
CA TYR A 379 -9.72 12.91 2.10
C TYR A 379 -9.44 12.16 0.79
N LEU A 380 -8.25 11.54 0.63
CA LEU A 380 -7.96 10.73 -0.54
C LEU A 380 -8.90 9.52 -0.63
N SER A 381 -9.17 8.82 0.47
CA SER A 381 -10.03 7.63 0.48
C SER A 381 -11.45 7.93 0.01
N THR A 382 -12.07 9.03 0.47
CA THR A 382 -13.43 9.39 0.02
C THR A 382 -13.45 9.85 -1.44
N HIS A 383 -12.35 10.39 -1.96
CA HIS A 383 -12.26 10.88 -3.34
C HIS A 383 -11.63 9.88 -4.33
N ASN A 384 -11.07 8.76 -3.88
CA ASN A 384 -10.39 7.81 -4.75
C ASN A 384 -10.78 6.34 -4.52
N GLY A 385 -11.39 6.01 -3.39
CA GLY A 385 -11.76 4.64 -3.05
C GLY A 385 -10.62 3.86 -2.38
N ASN A 386 -10.76 2.53 -2.37
CA ASN A 386 -9.82 1.63 -1.72
C ASN A 386 -8.63 1.34 -2.65
N THR A 387 -7.42 1.70 -2.24
CA THR A 387 -6.18 1.42 -2.99
C THR A 387 -5.36 0.29 -2.36
N TYR A 388 -6.05 -0.61 -1.64
CA TYR A 388 -5.49 -1.77 -0.92
C TYR A 388 -4.23 -1.44 -0.13
N THR A 389 -3.06 -1.95 -0.52
CA THR A 389 -1.80 -1.81 0.24
C THR A 389 -1.36 -0.37 0.42
N SER A 390 -1.76 0.52 -0.49
CA SER A 390 -1.44 1.95 -0.42
C SER A 390 -2.50 2.76 0.35
N SER A 391 -3.63 2.17 0.75
CA SER A 391 -4.74 2.89 1.37
C SER A 391 -4.37 3.57 2.69
N LEU A 392 -3.66 2.87 3.59
CA LEU A 392 -3.17 3.46 4.85
C LEU A 392 -2.24 4.65 4.60
N TYR A 393 -1.37 4.54 3.59
CA TYR A 393 -0.39 5.56 3.25
C TYR A 393 -1.00 6.72 2.46
N GLY A 394 -2.09 6.46 1.72
CA GLY A 394 -2.97 7.50 1.19
C GLY A 394 -3.69 8.29 2.29
N CYS A 395 -4.05 7.62 3.40
CA CYS A 395 -4.55 8.30 4.59
C CYS A 395 -3.47 9.15 5.28
N LEU A 396 -2.23 8.66 5.36
CA LEU A 396 -1.09 9.46 5.82
C LEU A 396 -0.87 10.69 4.91
N ALA A 397 -0.92 10.51 3.59
CA ALA A 397 -0.79 11.61 2.63
C ALA A 397 -1.88 12.68 2.81
N SER A 398 -3.12 12.25 3.05
CA SER A 398 -4.24 13.15 3.32
C SER A 398 -4.07 13.93 4.62
N LEU A 399 -3.58 13.28 5.67
CA LEU A 399 -3.26 13.92 6.95
C LEU A 399 -2.20 15.02 6.76
N LEU A 400 -1.11 14.69 6.06
CA LEU A 400 -0.01 15.62 5.77
C LEU A 400 -0.44 16.76 4.85
N SER A 401 -1.36 16.52 3.92
CA SER A 401 -1.91 17.56 3.05
C SER A 401 -2.83 18.53 3.78
N HIS A 402 -3.49 18.09 4.86
CA HIS A 402 -4.50 18.88 5.57
C HIS A 402 -3.91 19.76 6.67
N HIS A 403 -2.83 19.30 7.32
CA HIS A 403 -2.22 19.98 8.46
C HIS A 403 -0.91 20.67 8.09
N SER A 404 -0.65 21.80 8.74
CA SER A 404 0.66 22.47 8.69
C SER A 404 1.73 21.66 9.44
N ALA A 405 3.00 21.90 9.13
CA ALA A 405 4.11 21.31 9.86
C ALA A 405 4.06 21.64 11.37
N GLN A 406 3.61 22.85 11.72
CA GLN A 406 3.48 23.30 13.12
C GLN A 406 2.43 22.50 13.88
N GLU A 407 1.28 22.19 13.26
CA GLU A 407 0.24 21.37 13.90
C GLU A 407 0.68 19.91 14.08
N LEU A 408 1.57 19.43 13.20
CA LEU A 408 2.10 18.06 13.26
C LEU A 408 3.31 17.94 14.20
N ALA A 409 4.02 19.02 14.51
CA ALA A 409 5.28 18.98 15.25
C ALA A 409 5.16 18.24 16.60
N GLY A 410 6.04 17.27 16.84
CA GLY A 410 6.05 16.46 18.08
C GLY A 410 4.89 15.49 18.26
N SER A 411 3.89 15.52 17.37
CA SER A 411 2.69 14.71 17.45
C SER A 411 2.99 13.22 17.33
N ARG A 412 2.13 12.39 17.93
CA ARG A 412 2.09 10.96 17.69
C ARG A 412 0.95 10.63 16.72
N ILE A 413 1.30 9.93 15.65
CA ILE A 413 0.35 9.45 14.64
C ILE A 413 0.26 7.93 14.78
N GLY A 414 -0.87 7.43 15.31
CA GLY A 414 -1.17 6.00 15.33
C GLY A 414 -1.57 5.50 13.95
N ALA A 415 -1.13 4.32 13.57
CA ALA A 415 -1.38 3.72 12.27
C ALA A 415 -1.82 2.26 12.43
N PHE A 416 -2.97 1.92 11.85
CA PHE A 416 -3.48 0.55 11.83
C PHE A 416 -3.53 0.01 10.40
N SER A 417 -2.66 -0.94 10.11
CA SER A 417 -2.63 -1.68 8.85
C SER A 417 -3.30 -3.03 8.99
N TYR A 418 -4.06 -3.43 7.98
CA TYR A 418 -4.80 -4.68 7.94
C TYR A 418 -4.76 -5.24 6.52
N GLY A 419 -4.59 -6.55 6.39
CA GLY A 419 -4.83 -7.30 5.18
C GLY A 419 -5.49 -8.63 5.53
N SER A 420 -6.55 -8.99 4.80
CA SER A 420 -7.28 -10.25 4.95
C SER A 420 -6.38 -11.51 4.87
N GLY A 421 -6.85 -12.62 5.45
CA GLY A 421 -6.10 -13.89 5.58
C GLY A 421 -5.68 -14.35 6.99
N LEU A 422 -5.38 -13.53 8.00
CA LEU A 422 -5.10 -12.10 7.99
C LEU A 422 -3.77 -11.77 8.66
N ALA A 423 -3.20 -10.64 8.24
CA ALA A 423 -2.07 -9.97 8.88
C ALA A 423 -2.46 -8.52 9.22
N ALA A 424 -2.15 -8.09 10.44
CA ALA A 424 -2.45 -6.74 10.90
C ALA A 424 -1.35 -6.20 11.80
N SER A 425 -1.19 -4.88 11.84
CA SER A 425 -0.31 -4.22 12.79
C SER A 425 -0.84 -2.86 13.19
N PHE A 426 -0.79 -2.60 14.49
CA PHE A 426 -0.86 -1.25 15.03
C PHE A 426 0.57 -0.78 15.32
N PHE A 427 0.92 0.40 14.86
CA PHE A 427 2.21 1.04 15.11
C PHE A 427 2.03 2.56 15.18
N SER A 428 3.08 3.30 15.48
CA SER A 428 3.01 4.75 15.52
C SER A 428 4.24 5.43 14.92
N PHE A 429 4.00 6.62 14.39
CA PHE A 429 5.03 7.56 14.01
C PHE A 429 5.11 8.69 15.04
N ARG A 430 6.32 9.20 15.25
CA ARG A 430 6.58 10.47 15.93
C ARG A 430 6.97 11.50 14.87
N ALA A 431 6.24 12.60 14.78
CA ALA A 431 6.64 13.72 13.99
C ALA A 431 7.79 14.50 14.67
N SER A 432 8.75 14.98 13.88
CA SER A 432 9.84 15.85 14.36
C SER A 432 9.28 17.09 15.05
N GLN A 433 10.03 17.62 16.02
CA GLN A 433 9.71 18.91 16.65
C GLN A 433 10.07 20.08 15.73
N ASP A 434 10.99 19.88 14.78
CA ASP A 434 11.42 20.94 13.86
C ASP A 434 10.41 21.12 12.72
N ALA A 435 9.57 22.14 12.86
CA ALA A 435 8.64 22.62 11.85
C ALA A 435 9.08 23.96 11.22
N SER A 436 10.34 24.34 11.34
CA SER A 436 10.85 25.59 10.74
C SER A 436 10.74 25.56 9.20
N PRO A 437 10.60 26.73 8.53
CA PRO A 437 10.59 26.78 7.07
C PRO A 437 11.82 26.11 6.46
N GLY A 438 11.61 25.14 5.57
CA GLY A 438 12.69 24.36 4.95
C GLY A 438 13.13 23.13 5.75
N SER A 439 12.59 22.89 6.95
CA SER A 439 12.85 21.66 7.71
C SER A 439 12.36 20.42 6.95
N PRO A 440 12.89 19.22 7.29
CA PRO A 440 12.41 17.97 6.68
C PRO A 440 10.88 17.79 6.82
N LEU A 441 10.28 18.20 7.94
CA LEU A 441 8.84 18.09 8.16
C LEU A 441 8.07 19.09 7.27
N ALA A 442 8.54 20.34 7.18
CA ALA A 442 7.95 21.34 6.29
C ALA A 442 8.03 20.93 4.81
N ASN A 443 9.13 20.32 4.39
CA ASN A 443 9.30 19.82 3.02
C ASN A 443 8.38 18.63 2.73
N LEU A 444 8.24 17.69 3.68
CA LEU A 444 7.32 16.56 3.55
C LEU A 444 5.86 17.04 3.43
N VAL A 445 5.42 17.93 4.32
CA VAL A 445 4.06 18.51 4.31
C VAL A 445 3.81 19.29 3.01
N SER A 446 4.71 20.20 2.64
CA SER A 446 4.54 21.04 1.45
C SER A 446 4.45 20.20 0.16
N SER A 447 5.16 19.07 0.09
CA SER A 447 5.12 18.17 -1.07
C SER A 447 3.74 17.55 -1.37
N LEU A 448 2.85 17.54 -0.37
CA LEU A 448 1.50 16.95 -0.48
C LEU A 448 0.40 18.00 -0.48
N SER A 449 0.73 19.28 -0.32
CA SER A 449 -0.24 20.39 -0.21
C SER A 449 -1.17 20.56 -1.43
N ASN A 450 -0.74 20.09 -2.60
CA ASN A 450 -1.53 20.14 -3.84
C ASN A 450 -2.45 18.92 -4.05
N LEU A 451 -2.52 17.98 -3.12
CA LEU A 451 -3.32 16.75 -3.23
C LEU A 451 -4.80 17.02 -3.58
N PRO A 452 -5.52 17.99 -2.95
CA PRO A 452 -6.88 18.34 -3.36
C PRO A 452 -6.97 18.81 -4.81
N LYS A 453 -6.07 19.71 -5.23
CA LYS A 453 -6.03 20.23 -6.60
C LYS A 453 -5.79 19.11 -7.62
N ARG A 454 -4.90 18.17 -7.32
CA ARG A 454 -4.65 16.98 -8.15
C ARG A 454 -5.90 16.10 -8.26
N LEU A 455 -6.61 15.87 -7.16
CA LEU A 455 -7.83 15.07 -7.15
C LEU A 455 -8.98 15.72 -7.94
N ASP A 456 -9.10 17.04 -7.89
CA ASP A 456 -10.11 17.81 -8.63
C ASP A 456 -9.76 17.99 -10.11
N SER A 457 -8.50 17.84 -10.50
CA SER A 457 -8.07 17.88 -11.92
C SER A 457 -8.45 16.63 -12.72
N ARG A 458 -8.96 15.58 -12.07
CA ARG A 458 -9.35 14.32 -12.72
C ARG A 458 -10.63 14.47 -13.52
N LYS A 459 -10.78 13.63 -14.55
CA LYS A 459 -11.98 13.54 -15.37
C LYS A 459 -13.06 12.71 -14.68
N ARG A 460 -14.27 13.27 -14.54
CA ARG A 460 -15.48 12.51 -14.17
C ARG A 460 -15.92 11.69 -15.39
N MET A 461 -16.10 10.39 -15.19
CA MET A 461 -16.62 9.45 -16.18
C MET A 461 -18.04 9.02 -15.79
N SER A 462 -18.88 8.71 -16.79
CA SER A 462 -20.23 8.21 -16.50
C SER A 462 -20.17 6.78 -15.93
N PRO A 463 -21.17 6.33 -15.16
CA PRO A 463 -21.25 4.94 -14.70
C PRO A 463 -21.26 3.90 -15.84
N GLU A 464 -21.83 4.25 -17.01
CA GLU A 464 -21.84 3.41 -18.21
C GLU A 464 -20.42 3.24 -18.77
N GLU A 465 -19.69 4.34 -18.99
CA GLU A 465 -18.30 4.31 -19.47
C GLU A 465 -17.40 3.57 -18.48
N PHE A 466 -17.58 3.81 -17.18
CA PHE A 466 -16.88 3.08 -16.12
C PHE A 466 -17.15 1.57 -16.22
N THR A 467 -18.41 1.17 -16.40
CA THR A 467 -18.79 -0.24 -16.48
C THR A 467 -18.18 -0.89 -17.72
N GLU A 468 -18.22 -0.22 -18.87
CA GLU A 468 -17.57 -0.70 -20.09
C GLU A 468 -16.06 -0.88 -19.89
N ILE A 469 -15.38 0.06 -19.24
CA ILE A 469 -13.95 -0.05 -18.96
C ILE A 469 -13.67 -1.23 -18.01
N MET A 470 -14.52 -1.48 -17.00
CA MET A 470 -14.38 -2.65 -16.14
C MET A 470 -14.55 -3.96 -16.93
N ASP A 471 -15.52 -4.03 -17.83
CA ASP A 471 -15.74 -5.20 -18.69
C ASP A 471 -14.56 -5.40 -19.64
N GLN A 472 -13.99 -4.33 -20.21
CA GLN A 472 -12.76 -4.39 -20.99
C GLN A 472 -11.59 -4.94 -20.15
N ARG A 473 -11.44 -4.54 -18.88
CA ARG A 473 -10.39 -5.10 -18.02
C ARG A 473 -10.51 -6.61 -17.85
N GLU A 474 -11.73 -7.12 -17.68
CA GLU A 474 -11.98 -8.56 -17.59
C GLU A 474 -11.59 -9.28 -18.89
N GLN A 475 -11.99 -8.73 -20.04
CA GLN A 475 -11.69 -9.30 -21.36
C GLN A 475 -10.19 -9.31 -21.68
N PHE A 476 -9.46 -8.27 -21.29
CA PHE A 476 -8.04 -8.11 -21.62
C PHE A 476 -7.09 -8.74 -20.59
N PHE A 477 -7.60 -9.23 -19.45
CA PHE A 477 -6.75 -9.70 -18.35
C PHE A 477 -5.79 -10.82 -18.74
N HIS A 478 -6.23 -11.77 -19.57
CA HIS A 478 -5.40 -12.88 -20.10
C HIS A 478 -4.99 -12.70 -21.55
N LYS A 479 -5.30 -11.55 -22.16
CA LYS A 479 -5.03 -11.35 -23.57
C LYS A 479 -3.53 -11.17 -23.78
N VAL A 480 -3.03 -11.71 -24.89
CA VAL A 480 -1.65 -11.54 -25.35
C VAL A 480 -1.64 -10.93 -26.74
N ASN A 481 -0.47 -10.50 -27.20
CA ASN A 481 -0.27 -9.89 -28.51
C ASN A 481 -1.27 -8.73 -28.78
N PHE A 482 -1.37 -7.80 -27.84
CA PHE A 482 -2.25 -6.64 -27.96
C PHE A 482 -1.57 -5.36 -27.49
N SER A 483 -2.06 -4.24 -28.00
CA SER A 483 -1.74 -2.91 -27.50
C SER A 483 -3.02 -2.31 -26.91
N PRO A 484 -2.98 -1.80 -25.66
CA PRO A 484 -4.12 -1.10 -25.07
C PRO A 484 -4.62 0.05 -25.99
N PRO A 485 -5.95 0.23 -26.11
CA PRO A 485 -6.55 1.21 -27.03
C PRO A 485 -6.08 2.65 -26.76
N ALA A 486 -5.98 3.46 -27.82
CA ALA A 486 -4.90 4.42 -28.06
C ALA A 486 -4.86 5.74 -27.24
N ASP A 487 -5.87 6.13 -26.46
CA ASP A 487 -5.85 7.48 -25.87
C ASP A 487 -4.87 7.61 -24.68
N THR A 488 -3.71 8.25 -24.87
CA THR A 488 -2.77 8.62 -23.79
C THR A 488 -3.03 10.03 -23.27
N THR A 489 -3.87 10.82 -23.94
CA THR A 489 -4.16 12.23 -23.58
C THR A 489 -4.99 12.34 -22.30
N SER A 490 -5.67 11.26 -21.93
CA SER A 490 -6.42 11.15 -20.67
C SER A 490 -5.57 10.80 -19.45
N LEU A 491 -4.27 10.48 -19.60
CA LEU A 491 -3.37 10.22 -18.49
C LEU A 491 -2.73 11.52 -17.98
N PHE A 492 -2.34 11.55 -16.70
CA PHE A 492 -1.55 12.68 -16.20
C PHE A 492 -0.19 12.77 -16.90
N PRO A 493 0.39 13.97 -17.07
CA PRO A 493 1.76 14.11 -17.55
C PRO A 493 2.76 13.32 -16.69
N GLY A 494 3.76 12.71 -17.35
CA GLY A 494 4.75 11.86 -16.67
C GLY A 494 4.26 10.48 -16.23
N THR A 495 3.03 10.07 -16.55
CA THR A 495 2.48 8.75 -16.23
C THR A 495 3.08 7.65 -17.11
N TRP A 496 3.52 6.55 -16.50
CA TRP A 496 3.83 5.32 -17.23
C TRP A 496 2.56 4.55 -17.58
N TYR A 497 2.53 3.98 -18.77
CA TYR A 497 1.42 3.18 -19.27
C TYR A 497 1.91 1.94 -20.01
N LEU A 498 1.06 0.92 -20.06
CA LEU A 498 1.25 -0.30 -20.82
C LEU A 498 1.12 0.01 -22.32
N GLU A 499 2.20 -0.14 -23.06
CA GLU A 499 2.23 0.07 -24.52
C GLU A 499 1.83 -1.20 -25.27
N ARG A 500 2.33 -2.36 -24.80
CA ARG A 500 2.12 -3.64 -25.47
C ARG A 500 2.29 -4.82 -24.51
N VAL A 501 1.46 -5.83 -24.71
CA VAL A 501 1.69 -7.20 -24.24
C VAL A 501 1.93 -8.05 -25.48
N ASP A 502 3.09 -8.69 -25.57
CA ASP A 502 3.41 -9.53 -26.72
C ASP A 502 2.88 -10.97 -26.57
N GLU A 503 3.15 -11.82 -27.55
CA GLU A 503 2.74 -13.23 -27.60
C GLU A 503 3.32 -14.09 -26.47
N LEU A 504 4.38 -13.64 -25.80
CA LEU A 504 5.03 -14.31 -24.68
C LEU A 504 4.66 -13.69 -23.32
N HIS A 505 3.59 -12.89 -23.26
CA HIS A 505 3.16 -12.14 -22.07
C HIS A 505 4.15 -11.09 -21.58
N ARG A 506 5.18 -10.73 -22.36
CA ARG A 506 6.12 -9.68 -21.97
C ARG A 506 5.43 -8.33 -22.13
N ARG A 507 5.49 -7.53 -21.08
CA ARG A 507 4.87 -6.21 -21.01
C ARG A 507 5.92 -5.14 -21.29
N LYS A 508 5.61 -4.26 -22.25
CA LYS A 508 6.41 -3.08 -22.57
C LYS A 508 5.67 -1.83 -22.11
N TYR A 509 6.43 -0.92 -21.49
CA TYR A 509 5.90 0.32 -20.93
C TYR A 509 6.50 1.53 -21.65
N ALA A 510 5.73 2.61 -21.69
CA ALA A 510 6.15 3.92 -22.15
C ALA A 510 5.66 4.99 -21.17
N ARG A 511 6.24 6.19 -21.23
CA ARG A 511 5.90 7.30 -20.33
C ARG A 511 5.30 8.45 -21.11
N CYS A 512 4.20 9.02 -20.61
CA CYS A 512 3.65 10.27 -21.12
C CYS A 512 4.68 11.40 -20.91
N PRO A 513 4.86 12.30 -21.88
CA PRO A 513 5.63 13.53 -21.68
C PRO A 513 5.09 14.33 -20.48
N VAL A 514 5.98 15.09 -19.83
CA VAL A 514 5.64 15.99 -18.70
C VAL A 514 5.19 17.35 -19.21
#